data_AF-A0AAZ1WWS1-F1
#
_entry.id   AF-A0AAZ1WWS1-F1
#
_cell.length_a   1.000
_cell.length_b   1.000
_cell.length_c   1.000
_cell.angle_alpha   90.00
_cell.angle_beta   90.00
_cell.angle_gamma   90.00
#
_symmetry.space_group_name_H-M   'P 1'
#
loop_
_entity.id
_entity.type
_entity.pdbx_description
1 polymer ?
#
loop_
_entity_poly.entity_id
_entity_poly.type
_entity_poly.pdbx_seq_one_letter_code
_entity_poly.pdbx_strand_id
1 'polypeptide(L)' 'MENEKRSRGRNGVWFILHVALLLFVGKGASVEIRYSVAEEVKDGTVVGSVAKDLGLDISSLTSRRFRVVSESKDAFFD' A
#
# COMPACT_ATOMS: atom_id res chain seq x y z
N MET A 1 -18.97 -33.66 -32.68
CA MET A 1 -18.58 -33.81 -31.26
C MET A 1 -17.51 -32.76 -30.89
N GLU A 2 -17.76 -31.48 -31.22
CA GLU A 2 -16.70 -30.45 -31.30
C GLU A 2 -16.93 -29.31 -30.29
N ASN A 3 -18.07 -29.34 -29.61
CA ASN A 3 -18.62 -28.18 -28.92
C ASN A 3 -18.27 -28.15 -27.43
N GLU A 4 -17.78 -29.27 -26.88
CA GLU A 4 -17.55 -29.43 -25.44
C GLU A 4 -16.13 -29.03 -25.00
N LYS A 5 -15.17 -28.94 -25.92
CA LYS A 5 -13.80 -28.50 -25.60
C LYS A 5 -13.69 -26.98 -25.40
N ARG A 6 -14.67 -26.21 -25.85
CA ARG A 6 -14.64 -24.72 -25.77
C ARG A 6 -15.01 -24.18 -24.38
N SER A 7 -15.66 -25.00 -23.53
CA SER A 7 -16.12 -24.54 -22.20
C SER A 7 -15.04 -24.60 -21.12
N ARG A 8 -13.99 -25.43 -21.28
CA ARG A 8 -12.91 -25.55 -20.27
C ARG A 8 -11.97 -24.34 -20.27
N GLY A 9 -11.65 -23.80 -21.45
CA GLY A 9 -10.76 -22.64 -21.58
C GLY A 9 -11.36 -21.34 -21.04
N ARG A 10 -12.68 -21.17 -21.17
CA ARG A 10 -13.39 -19.94 -20.75
C ARG A 10 -13.35 -19.73 -19.24
N ASN A 11 -13.43 -20.82 -18.46
CA ASN A 11 -13.34 -20.78 -17.01
C ASN A 11 -11.91 -20.51 -16.53
N GLY A 12 -10.91 -21.10 -17.21
CA GLY A 12 -9.50 -20.85 -16.93
C GLY A 12 -9.10 -19.40 -17.21
N VAL A 13 -9.53 -18.84 -18.35
CA VAL A 13 -9.30 -17.43 -18.69
C VAL A 13 -9.96 -16.52 -17.65
N TRP A 14 -11.19 -16.81 -17.21
CA TRP A 14 -11.86 -16.02 -16.19
C TRP A 14 -11.15 -16.08 -14.82
N PHE A 15 -10.63 -17.25 -14.46
CA PHE A 15 -9.84 -17.43 -13.23
C PHE A 15 -8.51 -16.67 -13.30
N ILE A 16 -7.81 -16.72 -14.44
CA ILE A 16 -6.58 -15.96 -14.67
C ILE A 16 -6.86 -14.46 -14.61
N LEU A 17 -7.96 -13.99 -15.21
CA LEU A 17 -8.38 -12.59 -15.12
C LEU A 17 -8.70 -12.18 -13.68
N HIS A 18 -9.35 -13.05 -12.90
CA HIS A 18 -9.62 -12.79 -11.48
C HIS A 18 -8.34 -12.70 -10.66
N VAL A 19 -7.41 -13.63 -10.84
CA VAL A 19 -6.10 -13.62 -10.16
C VAL A 19 -5.28 -12.41 -10.60
N ALA A 20 -5.26 -12.08 -11.89
CA ALA A 20 -4.58 -10.90 -12.41
C ALA A 20 -5.15 -9.60 -11.85
N LEU A 21 -6.49 -9.49 -11.73
CA LEU A 21 -7.16 -8.35 -11.10
C LEU A 21 -6.80 -8.25 -9.61
N LEU A 22 -6.84 -9.37 -8.88
CA LEU A 22 -6.42 -9.43 -7.47
C LEU A 22 -4.97 -8.99 -7.28
N LEU A 23 -4.05 -9.47 -8.13
CA LEU A 23 -2.65 -9.08 -8.10
C LEU A 23 -2.46 -7.61 -8.48
N PHE A 24 -3.23 -7.09 -9.43
CA PHE A 24 -3.16 -5.69 -9.84
C PHE A 24 -3.62 -4.74 -8.74
N VAL A 25 -4.71 -5.08 -8.04
CA VAL A 25 -5.21 -4.33 -6.87
C VAL A 25 -4.26 -4.49 -5.67
N GLY A 26 -3.61 -5.64 -5.52
CA GLY A 26 -2.69 -5.94 -4.42
C GLY A 26 -1.25 -5.45 -4.60
N LYS A 27 -0.85 -5.03 -5.80
CA LYS A 27 0.44 -4.33 -6.06
C LYS A 27 0.33 -2.91 -5.52
N GLY A 28 0.42 -2.79 -4.21
CA GLY A 28 0.25 -1.56 -3.46
C GLY A 28 1.10 -0.41 -3.99
N ALA A 29 0.56 0.80 -3.82
CA ALA A 29 1.22 2.05 -4.11
C ALA A 29 2.46 2.20 -3.21
N SER A 30 3.64 1.96 -3.77
CA SER A 30 4.90 2.39 -3.16
C SER A 30 5.03 3.90 -3.38
N VAL A 31 4.91 4.67 -2.30
CA VAL A 31 5.28 6.09 -2.30
C VAL A 31 6.60 6.24 -1.55
N GLU A 32 7.51 7.06 -2.07
CA GLU A 32 8.67 7.54 -1.31
C GLU A 32 8.39 8.99 -0.92
N ILE A 33 8.34 9.28 0.38
CA ILE A 33 8.14 10.64 0.89
C ILE A 33 9.41 11.04 1.63
N ARG A 34 9.94 12.22 1.29
CA ARG A 34 11.18 12.75 1.88
C ARG A 34 10.88 14.05 2.61
N TYR A 35 11.12 14.08 3.91
CA TYR A 35 11.07 15.29 4.72
C TYR A 35 12.49 15.69 5.14
N SER A 36 12.78 16.99 5.10
CA SER A 36 14.02 17.56 5.65
C SER A 36 13.68 18.30 6.94
N VAL A 37 14.41 17.99 8.01
CA VAL A 37 14.24 18.62 9.33
C VAL A 37 15.60 19.17 9.78
N ALA A 38 15.61 20.32 10.45
CA ALA A 38 16.83 20.85 11.07
C ALA A 38 17.17 20.01 12.32
N GLU A 39 18.43 19.67 12.52
CA GLU A 39 18.90 18.79 13.61
C GLU A 39 18.56 19.33 15.02
N GLU A 40 18.44 20.65 15.18
CA GLU A 40 18.17 21.33 16.45
C GLU A 40 16.68 21.59 16.74
N VAL A 41 15.77 20.76 16.24
CA VAL A 41 14.35 20.85 16.62
C VAL A 41 14.09 20.19 17.97
N LYS A 42 13.18 20.79 18.75
CA LYS A 42 12.74 20.22 20.03
C LYS A 42 12.03 18.89 19.80
N ASP A 43 12.20 17.96 20.75
CA ASP A 43 11.43 16.72 20.79
C ASP A 43 9.92 16.99 20.73
N GLY A 44 9.20 16.19 19.94
CA GLY A 44 7.76 16.36 19.70
C GLY A 44 7.41 17.37 18.60
N THR A 45 8.39 17.89 17.86
CA THR A 45 8.13 18.74 16.69
C THR A 45 7.55 17.90 15.54
N VAL A 46 6.46 18.39 14.94
CA VAL A 46 5.81 17.73 13.80
C VAL A 46 6.66 17.89 12.54
N VAL A 47 7.18 16.78 12.01
CA VAL A 47 8.06 16.76 10.83
C VAL A 47 7.30 16.76 9.50
N GLY A 48 6.10 16.17 9.45
CA GLY A 48 5.31 16.06 8.23
C GLY A 48 3.98 15.33 8.42
N SER A 49 3.09 15.44 7.43
CA SER A 49 1.76 14.81 7.46
C SER A 49 1.62 13.76 6.38
N VAL A 50 2.18 12.57 6.63
CA VAL A 50 2.17 11.42 5.69
C VAL A 50 0.76 11.06 5.22
N ALA A 51 -0.24 11.17 6.10
CA ALA A 51 -1.64 10.91 5.77
C ALA A 51 -2.15 11.82 4.64
N LYS A 52 -1.87 13.13 4.73
CA LYS A 52 -2.29 14.11 3.72
C LYS A 52 -1.54 13.92 2.41
N ASP A 53 -0.24 13.63 2.49
CA ASP A 53 0.60 13.45 1.30
C ASP A 53 0.21 12.20 0.51
N LEU A 54 -0.32 11.19 1.19
CA LEU A 54 -0.91 10.00 0.58
C LEU A 54 -2.38 10.15 0.16
N GLY A 55 -3.02 11.29 0.45
CA GLY A 55 -4.45 11.48 0.24
C GLY A 55 -5.32 10.52 1.06
N LEU A 56 -4.79 10.00 2.17
CA LEU A 56 -5.47 9.04 3.04
C LEU A 56 -6.17 9.78 4.18
N ASP A 57 -7.45 9.47 4.37
CA ASP A 57 -8.19 9.91 5.56
C ASP A 57 -7.72 9.14 6.80
N ILE A 58 -7.60 9.84 7.93
CA ILE A 58 -7.12 9.26 9.20
C ILE A 58 -7.98 8.05 9.62
N SER A 59 -9.29 8.11 9.35
CA SER A 59 -10.22 7.00 9.63
C SER A 59 -9.93 5.77 8.75
N SER A 60 -9.47 6.00 7.51
CA SER A 60 -9.05 4.95 6.58
C SER A 60 -7.71 4.32 6.99
N LEU A 61 -6.80 5.09 7.60
CA LEU A 61 -5.54 4.57 8.15
C LEU A 61 -5.77 3.58 9.31
N THR A 62 -6.68 3.92 10.23
CA THR A 62 -7.02 3.04 11.35
C THR A 62 -7.68 1.75 10.87
N SER A 63 -8.60 1.82 9.90
CA SER A 63 -9.29 0.64 9.36
C SER A 63 -8.37 -0.31 8.59
N ARG A 64 -7.34 0.21 7.91
CA ARG A 64 -6.36 -0.59 7.14
C ARG A 64 -5.15 -1.05 7.94
N ARG A 65 -5.15 -0.89 9.28
CA ARG A 65 -4.03 -1.27 10.16
C ARG A 65 -2.71 -0.66 9.68
N PHE A 66 -2.74 0.61 9.28
CA PHE A 66 -1.52 1.31 8.90
C PHE A 66 -0.55 1.30 10.08
N ARG A 67 0.65 0.76 9.88
CA ARG A 67 1.66 0.62 10.92
C ARG A 67 2.92 1.32 10.45
N VAL A 68 3.43 2.22 11.29
CA VAL A 68 4.75 2.79 11.11
C VAL A 68 5.77 1.76 11.59
N VAL A 69 6.78 1.48 10.77
CA VAL A 69 7.87 0.56 11.10
C VAL A 69 9.17 1.29 10.77
N SER A 70 10.03 1.47 11.76
CA SER A 70 11.38 1.98 11.52
C SER A 70 12.24 0.84 10.98
N GLU A 71 12.91 1.06 9.85
CA GLU A 71 13.86 0.10 9.28
C GLU A 71 15.19 0.11 10.03
N SER A 72 15.57 1.26 10.59
CA SER A 72 16.84 1.46 11.31
C SER A 72 16.71 1.23 12.81
N LYS A 73 17.81 0.73 13.39
CA LYS A 73 17.99 0.52 14.85
C LYS A 73 17.97 1.83 15.65
N ASP A 74 18.26 2.94 14.99
CA ASP A 74 18.13 4.29 15.55
C ASP A 74 16.69 4.77 15.30
N ALA A 75 15.85 4.65 16.34
CA ALA A 75 14.50 5.20 16.33
C ALA A 75 14.58 6.68 16.71
N PHE A 76 14.68 7.55 15.70
CA PHE A 76 14.65 9.01 15.90
C PHE A 76 13.23 9.55 16.14
N PHE A 77 12.20 8.71 15.95
CA PHE A 77 10.79 9.08 16.08
C PHE A 77 10.09 8.07 17.00
N ASP A 78 9.53 8.56 18.12
CA ASP A 78 8.71 7.82 19.10
C ASP A 78 7.25 8.30 19.04
#